data_AF-A0A2D5IKN1-F1
#
_entry.id   AF-A0A2D5IKN1-F1
#
_cell.length_a   1.000
_cell.length_b   1.000
_cell.length_c   1.000
_cell.angle_alpha   90.00
_cell.angle_beta   90.00
_cell.angle_gamma   90.00
#
_symmetry.space_group_name_H-M   'P 1'
#
loop_
_entity.id
_entity.type
_entity.pdbx_description
1 polymer ?
#
loop_
_entity_poly.entity_id
_entity_poly.type
_entity_poly.pdbx_seq_one_letter_code
_entity_poly.pdbx_strand_id
1 'polypeptide(L)'
;MSQDIDFARLVYLGLLAAVLLGSVLMTRRGAFKKAAFQGGIWLVIFAALVAAVGIWQDIRSGQSSTSSFTTQEGHVVISQGDDGHYRVKIKVNDQTLSFLVDTGASRVVLTQKDAKALGFKLENLQFWNTAMTANGPVSTAPVRLGEMTLGPYIDRNVSASVNSGEMKQSLLGMSYLNLYSTIEISQKRMILKR
;
A
#
# COMPACT_ATOMS: atom_id res chain seq x y z
N MET A 1 16.44 2.33 -14.44
CA MET A 1 16.73 3.49 -13.58
C MET A 1 15.62 4.50 -13.81
N SER A 2 14.54 4.40 -13.04
CA SER A 2 13.34 5.21 -13.22
C SER A 2 13.63 6.64 -12.77
N GLN A 3 13.46 7.59 -13.68
CA GLN A 3 13.62 9.01 -13.39
C GLN A 3 12.40 9.45 -12.59
N ASP A 4 12.54 9.55 -11.27
CA ASP A 4 11.59 10.27 -10.43
C ASP A 4 11.58 11.73 -10.92
N ILE A 5 10.46 12.14 -11.50
CA ILE A 5 10.26 13.51 -11.93
C ILE A 5 10.14 14.35 -10.66
N ASP A 6 11.25 14.96 -10.28
CA ASP A 6 11.33 15.84 -9.12
C ASP A 6 10.37 17.03 -9.31
N PHE A 7 9.30 17.01 -8.53
CA PHE A 7 8.25 18.03 -8.53
C PHE A 7 8.84 19.43 -8.31
N ALA A 8 9.87 19.56 -7.45
CA ALA A 8 10.53 20.84 -7.21
C ALA A 8 11.25 21.33 -8.47
N ARG A 9 11.82 20.42 -9.26
CA ARG A 9 12.48 20.73 -10.54
C ARG A 9 11.47 21.18 -11.61
N LEU A 10 10.28 20.59 -11.67
CA LEU A 10 9.23 21.04 -12.59
C LEU A 10 8.67 22.42 -12.21
N VAL A 11 8.45 22.67 -10.93
CA VAL A 11 8.02 23.99 -10.44
C VAL A 11 9.08 25.05 -10.75
N TYR A 12 10.36 24.73 -10.52
CA TYR A 12 11.48 25.60 -10.85
C TYR A 12 11.57 25.91 -12.35
N LEU A 13 11.48 24.90 -13.22
CA LEU A 13 11.53 25.10 -14.67
C LEU A 13 10.32 25.88 -15.19
N GLY A 14 9.14 25.68 -14.61
CA GLY A 14 7.93 26.45 -14.91
C GLY A 14 8.07 27.93 -14.54
N LEU A 15 8.59 28.22 -13.35
CA LEU A 15 8.89 29.60 -12.92
C LEU A 15 9.93 30.26 -13.82
N LEU A 16 10.99 29.54 -14.18
CA LEU A 16 12.03 30.04 -15.07
C LEU A 16 11.46 30.39 -16.46
N ALA A 17 10.61 29.53 -17.02
CA ALA A 17 9.95 29.77 -18.30
C ALA A 17 9.02 31.00 -18.25
N ALA A 18 8.27 31.17 -17.15
CA ALA A 18 7.39 32.33 -16.96
C ALA A 18 8.17 33.64 -16.88
N VAL A 19 9.32 33.66 -16.19
CA VAL A 19 10.22 34.82 -16.11
C VAL A 19 10.80 35.16 -17.48
N LEU A 20 11.25 34.16 -18.24
CA LEU A 20 11.82 34.35 -19.57
C LEU A 20 10.77 34.88 -20.57
N LEU A 21 9.58 34.29 -20.59
CA LEU A 21 8.47 34.75 -21.44
C LEU A 21 8.00 36.16 -21.06
N GLY A 22 7.90 36.44 -19.77
CA GLY A 22 7.58 37.77 -19.25
C GLY A 22 8.61 38.82 -19.67
N SER A 23 9.91 38.49 -19.55
CA SER A 23 11.02 39.38 -19.92
C SER A 23 11.05 39.70 -21.42
N VAL A 24 10.78 38.71 -22.28
CA VAL A 24 10.76 38.90 -23.76
C VAL A 24 9.55 39.73 -24.20
N LEU A 25 8.43 39.65 -23.49
CA LEU A 25 7.26 40.50 -23.77
C LEU A 25 7.47 41.95 -23.29
N MET A 26 8.26 42.15 -22.24
CA MET A 26 8.51 43.48 -21.66
C MET A 26 9.45 44.36 -22.52
N THR A 27 10.25 43.75 -23.39
CA THR A 27 11.12 44.48 -24.34
C THR A 27 10.37 45.02 -25.56
N ARG A 28 9.11 44.61 -25.80
CA ARG A 28 8.27 45.15 -26.89
C ARG A 28 7.55 46.43 -26.45
N ARG A 29 8.22 47.57 -26.58
CA ARG A 29 7.68 48.92 -26.34
C ARG A 29 6.39 49.15 -27.14
N GLY A 30 5.26 49.30 -26.44
CA GLY A 30 4.00 49.81 -27.02
C GLY A 30 2.71 49.09 -26.61
N ALA A 31 2.78 47.91 -25.97
CA ALA A 31 1.60 47.10 -25.66
C ALA A 31 1.39 46.85 -24.15
N PHE A 32 1.89 47.73 -23.27
CA PHE A 32 1.88 47.55 -21.81
C PHE A 32 0.50 47.18 -21.22
N LYS A 33 -0.59 47.77 -21.73
CA LYS A 33 -1.97 47.46 -21.27
C LYS A 33 -2.50 46.12 -21.78
N LYS A 34 -2.02 45.62 -22.94
CA LYS A 34 -2.41 44.30 -23.50
C LYS A 34 -1.56 43.16 -22.94
N ALA A 35 -0.27 43.41 -22.71
CA ALA A 35 0.65 42.44 -22.12
C ALA A 35 0.29 42.13 -20.65
N ALA A 36 -0.13 43.12 -19.87
CA ALA A 36 -0.61 42.92 -18.49
C ALA A 36 -1.88 42.05 -18.46
N PHE A 37 -2.83 42.29 -19.37
CA PHE A 37 -4.08 41.51 -19.48
C PHE A 37 -3.82 40.05 -19.90
N GLN A 38 -2.87 39.83 -20.81
CA GLN A 38 -2.44 38.49 -21.22
C GLN A 38 -1.59 37.78 -20.16
N GLY A 39 -0.89 38.50 -19.29
CA GLY A 39 -0.19 37.91 -18.13
C GLY A 39 -1.16 37.29 -17.11
N GLY A 40 -2.29 37.96 -16.84
CA GLY A 40 -3.34 37.46 -15.95
C GLY A 40 -3.97 36.15 -16.45
N ILE A 41 -4.49 36.17 -17.68
CA ILE A 41 -4.33 35.12 -18.70
C ILE A 41 -3.69 33.80 -18.25
N TRP A 42 -2.38 33.79 -18.47
CA TRP A 42 -1.48 32.67 -18.23
C TRP A 42 -1.35 32.30 -16.76
N LEU A 43 -1.44 33.26 -15.84
CA LEU A 43 -1.38 32.99 -14.40
C LEU A 43 -2.58 32.17 -13.94
N VAL A 44 -3.79 32.47 -14.45
CA VAL A 44 -5.00 31.67 -14.17
C VAL A 44 -4.91 30.27 -14.77
N ILE A 45 -4.47 30.15 -16.03
CA ILE A 45 -4.27 28.84 -16.68
C ILE A 45 -3.25 28.00 -15.91
N PHE A 46 -2.16 28.61 -15.45
CA PHE A 46 -1.14 27.94 -14.66
C PHE A 46 -1.65 27.51 -13.28
N ALA A 47 -2.39 28.38 -12.59
CA ALA A 47 -3.03 28.04 -11.32
C ALA A 47 -4.01 26.87 -11.48
N ALA A 48 -4.78 26.84 -12.57
CA ALA A 48 -5.68 25.74 -12.89
C ALA A 48 -4.93 24.42 -13.18
N LEU A 49 -3.80 24.47 -13.89
CA LEU A 49 -2.96 23.29 -14.15
C LEU A 49 -2.31 22.74 -12.87
N VAL A 50 -1.78 23.61 -12.01
CA VAL A 50 -1.21 23.21 -10.71
C VAL A 50 -2.28 22.59 -9.83
N ALA A 51 -3.47 23.20 -9.75
CA ALA A 51 -4.59 22.64 -9.01
C ALA A 51 -5.04 21.28 -9.58
N ALA A 52 -5.13 21.16 -10.91
CA ALA A 52 -5.49 19.90 -11.57
C ALA A 52 -4.50 18.78 -11.28
N VAL A 53 -3.19 19.05 -11.35
CA VAL A 53 -2.14 18.07 -11.04
C VAL A 53 -2.11 17.73 -9.55
N GLY A 54 -2.25 18.71 -8.66
CA GLY A 54 -2.31 18.50 -7.21
C GLY A 54 -3.48 17.61 -6.79
N ILE A 55 -4.68 17.90 -7.31
CA ILE A 55 -5.88 17.09 -7.05
C ILE A 55 -5.73 15.67 -7.61
N TRP A 56 -5.09 15.50 -8.78
CA TRP A 56 -4.87 14.17 -9.37
C TRP A 56 -3.89 13.30 -8.56
N GLN A 57 -2.95 13.93 -7.84
CA GLN A 57 -2.03 13.21 -6.96
C GLN A 57 -2.71 12.74 -5.68
N ASP A 58 -3.61 13.52 -5.08
CA ASP A 58 -4.40 13.10 -3.91
C ASP A 58 -5.35 11.94 -4.22
N ILE A 59 -5.97 11.96 -5.40
CA ILE A 59 -6.82 10.86 -5.86
C ILE A 59 -6.00 9.57 -6.07
N ARG A 60 -4.73 9.67 -6.49
CA ARG A 60 -3.86 8.51 -6.70
C ARG A 60 -3.11 8.05 -5.44
N SER A 61 -2.80 8.95 -4.51
CA SER A 61 -2.12 8.62 -3.25
C SER A 61 -3.09 8.09 -2.18
N GLY A 62 -4.41 8.31 -2.34
CA GLY A 62 -5.46 7.76 -1.48
C GLY A 62 -5.80 6.27 -1.64
N GLN A 63 -5.26 5.58 -2.65
CA GLN A 63 -5.69 4.21 -3.00
C GLN A 63 -4.67 3.14 -2.56
N SER A 64 -4.55 3.00 -1.24
CA SER A 64 -4.19 1.73 -0.59
C SER A 64 -4.92 1.62 0.75
N SER A 65 -6.15 2.13 0.79
CA SER A 65 -7.10 1.81 1.86
C SER A 65 -7.75 0.48 1.49
N THR A 66 -7.03 -0.63 1.68
CA THR A 66 -7.68 -1.94 1.78
C THR A 66 -8.43 -1.95 3.11
N SER A 67 -9.61 -1.32 3.09
CA SER A 67 -10.49 -1.19 4.23
C SER A 67 -11.20 -2.54 4.39
N SER A 68 -10.72 -3.35 5.32
CA SER A 68 -11.52 -4.44 5.87
C SER A 68 -12.67 -3.81 6.66
N PHE A 69 -13.88 -3.85 6.11
CA PHE A 69 -15.06 -3.38 6.82
C PHE A 69 -15.71 -4.56 7.54
N THR A 70 -15.98 -4.40 8.83
CA THR A 70 -16.84 -5.34 9.56
C THR A 70 -18.28 -4.90 9.33
N THR A 71 -19.12 -5.77 8.76
CA THR A 71 -20.56 -5.48 8.58
C THR A 71 -21.30 -5.71 9.90
N GLN A 72 -22.52 -5.15 10.04
CA GLN A 72 -23.35 -5.31 11.25
C GLN A 72 -23.65 -6.77 11.62
N GLU A 73 -23.46 -7.72 10.69
CA GLU A 73 -23.60 -9.16 10.91
C GLU A 73 -22.34 -9.84 11.48
N GLY A 74 -21.31 -9.06 11.86
CA GLY A 74 -20.08 -9.61 12.44
C GLY A 74 -19.18 -10.32 11.41
N HIS A 75 -19.44 -10.14 10.11
CA HIS A 75 -18.60 -10.70 9.05
C HIS A 75 -17.49 -9.73 8.64
N VAL A 76 -16.38 -10.29 8.17
CA VAL A 76 -15.24 -9.51 7.67
C VAL A 76 -15.33 -9.44 6.15
N VAL A 77 -15.42 -8.23 5.60
CA VAL A 77 -15.45 -7.99 4.17
C VAL A 77 -14.15 -7.32 3.74
N ILE A 78 -13.44 -7.95 2.82
CA ILE A 78 -12.15 -7.50 2.28
C ILE A 78 -12.36 -7.16 0.80
N SER A 79 -12.12 -5.91 0.43
CA SER A 79 -12.14 -5.51 -0.98
C SER A 79 -10.89 -5.98 -1.71
N GLN A 80 -11.06 -6.39 -2.96
CA GLN A 80 -9.95 -6.69 -3.87
C GLN A 80 -9.18 -5.39 -4.17
N GLY A 81 -7.85 -5.46 -4.11
CA GLY A 81 -6.99 -4.36 -4.59
C GLY A 81 -7.00 -4.25 -6.11
N ASP A 82 -6.44 -3.16 -6.62
CA ASP A 82 -6.38 -2.88 -8.07
C ASP A 82 -5.53 -3.91 -8.83
N ASP A 83 -4.60 -4.56 -8.14
CA ASP A 83 -3.78 -5.66 -8.64
C ASP A 83 -4.47 -7.04 -8.60
N GLY A 84 -5.75 -7.08 -8.21
CA GLY A 84 -6.53 -8.30 -8.12
C GLY A 84 -6.30 -9.11 -6.84
N HIS A 85 -5.46 -8.63 -5.93
CA HIS A 85 -5.13 -9.35 -4.70
C HIS A 85 -5.93 -8.85 -3.49
N TYR A 86 -6.29 -9.76 -2.60
CA TYR A 86 -6.95 -9.44 -1.33
C TYR A 86 -5.90 -9.18 -0.26
N ARG A 87 -5.95 -7.99 0.35
CA ARG A 87 -5.08 -7.63 1.46
C ARG A 87 -5.90 -7.28 2.68
N VAL A 88 -5.41 -7.64 3.85
CA VAL A 88 -6.13 -7.40 5.10
C VAL A 88 -5.18 -6.90 6.17
N LYS A 89 -5.61 -5.88 6.91
CA LYS A 89 -4.89 -5.39 8.09
C LYS A 89 -5.37 -6.18 9.29
N ILE A 90 -4.45 -6.83 9.98
CA ILE A 90 -4.72 -7.63 11.17
C ILE A 90 -3.88 -7.04 12.30
N LYS A 91 -4.50 -6.81 13.46
CA LYS A 91 -3.75 -6.47 14.66
C LYS A 91 -3.14 -7.76 15.20
N VAL A 92 -1.83 -7.85 15.23
CA VAL A 92 -1.07 -8.99 15.73
C VAL A 92 -0.33 -8.54 16.98
N ASN A 93 -0.68 -9.09 18.13
CA ASN A 93 -0.32 -8.57 19.43
C ASN A 93 -0.65 -7.05 19.49
N ASP A 94 0.35 -6.18 19.62
CA ASP A 94 0.18 -4.72 19.69
C ASP A 94 0.50 -3.99 18.37
N GLN A 95 0.71 -4.72 17.27
CA GLN A 95 1.10 -4.15 15.97
C GLN A 95 0.06 -4.44 14.89
N THR A 96 -0.26 -3.46 14.05
CA THR A 96 -1.13 -3.68 12.89
C THR A 96 -0.28 -4.02 11.67
N LEU A 97 -0.42 -5.25 11.16
CA LEU A 97 0.31 -5.75 10.01
C LEU A 97 -0.62 -5.96 8.81
N SER A 98 -0.10 -5.75 7.61
CA SER A 98 -0.82 -6.03 6.37
C SER A 98 -0.45 -7.41 5.85
N PHE A 99 -1.44 -8.25 5.63
CA PHE A 99 -1.27 -9.58 5.04
C PHE A 99 -1.90 -9.64 3.65
N LEU A 100 -1.24 -10.34 2.75
CA LEU A 100 -1.80 -10.81 1.48
C LEU A 100 -2.52 -12.13 1.75
N VAL A 101 -3.78 -12.26 1.34
CA VAL A 101 -4.49 -13.54 1.43
C VAL A 101 -3.95 -14.49 0.37
N ASP A 102 -3.42 -15.63 0.80
CA ASP A 102 -2.77 -16.60 -0.08
C ASP A 102 -3.24 -18.03 0.22
N THR A 103 -4.15 -18.55 -0.60
CA THR A 103 -4.66 -19.92 -0.48
C THR A 103 -3.63 -20.98 -0.88
N GLY A 104 -2.53 -20.60 -1.53
CA GLY A 104 -1.40 -21.47 -1.85
C GLY A 104 -0.43 -21.66 -0.66
N ALA A 105 -0.45 -20.74 0.30
CA ALA A 105 0.33 -20.85 1.52
C ALA A 105 -0.39 -21.76 2.54
N SER A 106 0.30 -22.79 3.02
CA SER A 106 -0.27 -23.70 4.03
C SER A 106 -0.38 -23.09 5.43
N ARG A 107 0.47 -22.10 5.74
CA ARG A 107 0.57 -21.45 7.06
C ARG A 107 0.58 -19.94 6.94
N VAL A 108 0.38 -19.24 8.06
CA VAL A 108 0.73 -17.81 8.15
C VAL A 108 2.24 -17.65 7.99
N VAL A 109 2.66 -16.77 7.08
CA VAL A 109 4.08 -16.52 6.80
C VAL A 109 4.39 -15.05 7.01
N LEU A 110 5.36 -14.75 7.86
CA LEU A 110 5.82 -13.41 8.14
C LEU A 110 7.04 -13.09 7.29
N THR A 111 7.11 -11.84 6.83
CA THR A 111 8.37 -11.27 6.39
C THR A 111 9.32 -11.12 7.59
N GLN A 112 10.62 -11.10 7.32
CA GLN A 112 11.62 -10.76 8.35
C GLN A 112 11.37 -9.39 8.98
N LYS A 113 10.91 -8.42 8.18
CA LYS A 113 10.57 -7.07 8.63
C LYS A 113 9.43 -7.08 9.65
N ASP A 114 8.34 -7.78 9.32
CA ASP A 114 7.17 -7.85 10.19
C ASP A 114 7.45 -8.68 11.45
N ALA A 115 8.25 -9.75 11.33
CA ALA A 115 8.71 -10.50 12.49
C ALA A 115 9.52 -9.62 13.47
N LYS A 116 10.44 -8.79 12.97
CA LYS A 116 11.17 -7.82 13.79
C LYS A 116 10.25 -6.79 14.42
N ALA A 117 9.25 -6.29 13.67
CA ALA A 117 8.26 -5.34 14.20
C ALA A 117 7.44 -5.93 15.36
N LEU A 118 7.21 -7.25 15.35
CA LEU A 118 6.58 -7.99 16.46
C LEU A 118 7.53 -8.33 17.61
N GLY A 119 8.80 -7.91 17.55
CA GLY A 119 9.80 -8.13 18.60
C GLY A 119 10.58 -9.45 18.47
N PHE A 120 10.41 -10.21 17.40
CA PHE A 120 11.23 -11.40 17.17
C PHE A 120 12.67 -11.01 16.80
N LYS A 121 13.65 -11.59 17.51
CA LYS A 121 15.07 -11.49 17.20
C LYS A 121 15.43 -12.58 16.20
N LEU A 122 15.74 -12.20 14.96
CA LEU A 122 15.96 -13.17 13.88
C LEU A 122 17.17 -14.07 14.15
N GLU A 123 18.19 -13.56 14.82
CA GLU A 123 19.37 -14.32 15.24
C GLU A 123 19.05 -15.47 16.21
N ASN A 124 17.92 -15.38 16.93
CA ASN A 124 17.48 -16.43 17.85
C ASN A 124 16.54 -17.45 17.17
N LEU A 125 16.09 -17.17 15.95
CA LEU A 125 15.18 -18.03 15.22
C LEU A 125 15.94 -19.15 14.52
N GLN A 126 15.43 -20.37 14.64
CA GLN A 126 16.00 -21.56 14.00
C GLN A 126 15.32 -21.79 12.66
N PHE A 127 16.03 -21.55 11.56
CA PHE A 127 15.53 -21.69 10.18
C PHE A 127 15.77 -23.11 9.63
N TRP A 128 15.15 -24.11 10.26
CA TRP A 128 15.35 -25.52 9.91
C TRP A 128 14.21 -26.14 9.10
N ASN A 129 13.05 -25.46 9.01
CA ASN A 129 11.96 -25.87 8.13
C ASN A 129 12.21 -25.38 6.71
N THR A 130 11.68 -26.09 5.71
CA THR A 130 11.73 -25.66 4.30
C THR A 130 10.31 -25.46 3.78
N ALA A 131 10.07 -24.31 3.16
CA ALA A 131 8.84 -24.02 2.43
C ALA A 131 9.13 -24.04 0.92
N MET A 132 8.26 -24.68 0.15
CA MET A 132 8.31 -24.63 -1.31
C MET A 132 7.59 -23.38 -1.80
N THR A 133 8.32 -22.52 -2.51
CA THR A 133 7.77 -21.30 -3.11
C THR A 133 7.95 -21.33 -4.63
N ALA A 134 7.34 -20.38 -5.33
CA ALA A 134 7.52 -20.23 -6.78
C ALA A 134 8.99 -19.98 -7.19
N ASN A 135 9.79 -19.37 -6.31
CA ASN A 135 11.21 -19.11 -6.55
C ASN A 135 12.12 -20.26 -6.06
N GLY A 136 11.53 -21.40 -5.67
CA GLY A 136 12.25 -22.55 -5.13
C GLY A 136 12.08 -22.73 -3.62
N PRO A 137 12.81 -23.68 -3.03
CA PRO A 137 12.79 -23.93 -1.59
C PRO A 137 13.42 -22.78 -0.82
N VAL A 138 12.78 -22.36 0.27
CA VAL A 138 13.29 -21.35 1.20
C VAL A 138 13.22 -21.85 2.64
N SER A 139 14.22 -21.50 3.46
CA SER A 139 14.20 -21.86 4.87
C SER A 139 13.20 -20.99 5.64
N THR A 140 12.57 -21.58 6.65
CA THR A 140 11.58 -20.91 7.49
C THR A 140 11.80 -21.26 8.96
N ALA A 141 11.51 -20.31 9.84
CA ALA A 141 11.57 -20.50 11.28
C ALA A 141 10.15 -20.49 11.87
N PRO A 142 9.72 -21.54 12.58
CA PRO A 142 8.40 -21.56 13.21
C PRO A 142 8.34 -20.55 14.37
N VAL A 143 7.24 -19.80 14.45
CA VAL A 143 6.95 -18.85 15.53
C VAL A 143 5.49 -18.95 15.99
N ARG A 144 5.20 -18.38 17.16
CA ARG A 144 3.83 -18.28 17.69
C ARG A 144 3.45 -16.81 17.84
N LEU A 145 2.30 -16.46 17.29
CA LEU A 145 1.67 -15.16 17.47
C LEU A 145 0.73 -15.25 18.67
N GLY A 146 0.88 -14.33 19.61
CA GLY A 146 0.11 -14.35 20.86
C GLY A 146 -1.37 -14.13 20.60
N GLU A 147 -1.70 -13.08 19.86
CA GLU A 147 -3.06 -12.72 19.47
C GLU A 147 -3.09 -12.17 18.04
N MET A 148 -4.10 -12.55 17.26
CA MET A 148 -4.44 -11.97 15.96
C MET A 148 -5.90 -11.53 15.99
N THR A 149 -6.14 -10.23 15.78
CA THR A 149 -7.48 -9.64 15.74
C THR A 149 -7.80 -9.15 14.33
N LEU A 150 -8.86 -9.72 13.76
CA LEU A 150 -9.40 -9.31 12.47
C LEU A 150 -10.89 -9.03 12.59
N GLY A 151 -11.25 -7.74 12.56
CA GLY A 151 -12.62 -7.31 12.80
C GLY A 151 -13.09 -7.74 14.20
N PRO A 152 -14.20 -8.50 14.31
CA PRO A 152 -14.70 -8.98 15.60
C PRO A 152 -14.01 -10.27 16.08
N TYR A 153 -13.15 -10.89 15.25
CA TYR A 153 -12.54 -12.18 15.56
C TYR A 153 -11.19 -12.00 16.24
N ILE A 154 -10.99 -12.69 17.37
CA ILE A 154 -9.75 -12.70 18.13
C ILE A 154 -9.26 -14.15 18.23
N ASP A 155 -8.09 -14.42 17.65
CA ASP A 155 -7.45 -15.72 17.66
C ASP A 155 -6.17 -15.69 18.47
N ARG A 156 -5.97 -16.67 19.35
CA ARG A 156 -4.82 -16.75 20.25
C ARG A 156 -3.89 -17.88 19.84
N ASN A 157 -2.60 -17.72 20.15
CA ASN A 157 -1.57 -18.75 19.93
C ASN A 157 -1.48 -19.25 18.48
N VAL A 158 -1.62 -18.34 17.52
CA VAL A 158 -1.64 -18.67 16.09
C VAL A 158 -0.25 -19.13 15.64
N SER A 159 -0.20 -20.27 14.95
CA SER A 159 1.04 -20.77 14.34
C SER A 159 1.39 -19.96 13.10
N ALA A 160 2.61 -19.44 13.07
CA ALA A 160 3.16 -18.77 11.91
C ALA A 160 4.61 -19.25 11.65
N SER A 161 5.18 -18.77 10.56
CA SER A 161 6.58 -19.00 10.21
C SER A 161 7.21 -17.72 9.69
N VAL A 162 8.49 -17.50 9.96
CA VAL A 162 9.27 -16.40 9.39
C VAL A 162 10.03 -16.93 8.19
N ASN A 163 9.89 -16.29 7.04
CA ASN A 163 10.58 -16.67 5.81
C ASN A 163 12.00 -16.06 5.77
N SER A 164 13.03 -16.86 5.44
CA SER A 164 14.41 -16.35 5.28
C SER A 164 14.68 -15.69 3.94
N GLY A 165 13.86 -15.98 2.92
CA GLY A 165 13.96 -15.40 1.58
C GLY A 165 13.36 -14.00 1.47
N GLU A 166 13.52 -13.40 0.29
CA GLU A 166 12.92 -12.10 -0.02
C GLU A 166 11.40 -12.24 -0.21
N MET A 167 10.64 -11.50 0.60
CA MET A 167 9.19 -11.48 0.51
C MET A 167 8.70 -10.06 0.79
N LYS A 168 7.87 -9.51 -0.10
CA LYS A 168 7.40 -8.12 -0.02
C LYS A 168 6.37 -7.88 1.07
N GLN A 169 5.51 -8.88 1.33
CA GLN A 169 4.38 -8.78 2.25
C GLN A 169 4.17 -10.12 2.97
N SER A 170 3.67 -10.07 4.20
CA SER A 170 3.31 -11.27 4.95
C SER A 170 2.09 -11.96 4.32
N LEU A 171 2.01 -13.28 4.44
CA LEU A 171 0.99 -14.12 3.81
C LEU A 171 0.04 -14.68 4.86
N LEU A 172 -1.27 -14.59 4.58
CA LEU A 172 -2.32 -15.23 5.35
C LEU A 172 -2.70 -16.54 4.68
N GLY A 173 -2.08 -17.63 5.15
CA GLY A 173 -2.28 -18.96 4.59
C GLY A 173 -3.50 -19.71 5.12
N MET A 174 -3.70 -20.90 4.58
CA MET A 174 -4.83 -21.78 4.86
C MET A 174 -4.97 -22.16 6.34
N SER A 175 -3.88 -22.25 7.11
CA SER A 175 -3.97 -22.54 8.55
C SER A 175 -4.80 -21.50 9.33
N TYR A 176 -4.83 -20.24 8.86
CA TYR A 176 -5.65 -19.19 9.45
C TYR A 176 -7.01 -19.08 8.75
N LEU A 177 -7.03 -19.21 7.42
CA LEU A 177 -8.27 -19.14 6.63
C LEU A 177 -9.26 -20.26 7.00
N ASN A 178 -8.78 -21.44 7.39
CA ASN A 178 -9.62 -22.55 7.85
C ASN A 178 -10.31 -22.31 9.21
N LEU A 179 -10.00 -21.21 9.91
CA LEU A 179 -10.74 -20.82 11.12
C LEU A 179 -12.11 -20.21 10.79
N TYR A 180 -12.37 -19.92 9.52
CA TYR A 180 -13.64 -19.40 9.03
C TYR A 180 -14.49 -20.55 8.48
N SER A 181 -15.77 -20.57 8.83
CA SER A 181 -16.73 -21.55 8.31
C SER A 181 -17.09 -21.27 6.85
N THR A 182 -17.00 -20.00 6.43
CA THR A 182 -17.27 -19.58 5.05
C THR A 182 -16.22 -18.59 4.57
N ILE A 183 -15.71 -18.86 3.36
CA ILE A 183 -14.90 -17.92 2.56
C ILE A 183 -15.62 -17.76 1.22
N GLU A 184 -16.27 -16.62 1.04
CA GLU A 184 -16.97 -16.29 -0.21
C GLU A 184 -16.19 -15.25 -0.99
N ILE A 185 -15.96 -15.48 -2.28
CA ILE A 185 -15.34 -14.51 -3.17
C ILE A 185 -16.36 -14.15 -4.25
N SER A 186 -16.84 -12.92 -4.24
CA SER A 186 -17.88 -12.45 -5.14
C SER A 186 -17.74 -10.95 -5.38
N GLN A 187 -17.96 -10.50 -6.63
CA GLN A 187 -17.99 -9.08 -6.99
C GLN A 187 -16.79 -8.28 -6.45
N LYS A 188 -15.55 -8.78 -6.64
CA LYS A 188 -14.31 -8.15 -6.15
C LYS A 188 -14.26 -7.96 -4.63
N ARG A 189 -14.97 -8.80 -3.87
CA ARG A 189 -14.98 -8.83 -2.41
C ARG A 189 -14.75 -10.25 -1.94
N MET A 190 -14.03 -10.36 -0.82
CA MET A 190 -13.90 -11.59 -0.04
C MET A 190 -14.63 -11.41 1.28
N ILE A 191 -15.51 -12.35 1.61
CA ILE A 191 -16.31 -12.33 2.83
C ILE A 191 -15.91 -13.53 3.68
N LEU A 192 -15.52 -13.26 4.93
CA LEU A 192 -15.13 -14.26 5.92
C LEU A 192 -16.17 -14.30 7.04
N LYS A 193 -16.69 -15.50 7.30
CA LYS A 193 -17.69 -15.76 8.34
C LYS A 193 -17.22 -16.87 9.27
N ARG A 194 -17.53 -16.76 10.56
CA ARG A 194 -17.44 -17.87 11.51
C ARG A 194 -18.80 -18.48 11.74
#